data_AF-H2IRP7-F1
#
_entry.id   AF-H2IRP7-F1
#
_cell.length_a   1.000
_cell.length_b   1.000
_cell.length_c   1.000
_cell.angle_alpha   90.00
_cell.angle_beta   90.00
_cell.angle_gamma   90.00
#
_symmetry.space_group_name_H-M   'P 1'
#
loop_
_entity.id
_entity.type
_entity.pdbx_description
1 polymer ?
#
loop_
_entity_poly.entity_id
_entity_poly.type
_entity_poly.pdbx_seq_one_letter_code
_entity_poly.pdbx_strand_id
1 'polypeptide(L)'
;MHEKHKGFKEVKEHADFLMKQLAGGDYKSLDIYSNNLIHLTRTFREFGLYTSDIEFLAWLQKNDPVLLKETVMTGKLILIIANFLRLVSLDDK
;
A
#
# COMPACT_ATOMS: atom_id res chain seq x y z
N MET A 1 -18.88 -9.39 -5.35
CA MET A 1 -17.88 -9.65 -4.29
C MET A 1 -16.61 -10.31 -4.83
N HIS A 2 -16.70 -11.37 -5.65
CA HIS A 2 -15.52 -12.09 -6.16
C HIS A 2 -14.58 -11.20 -7.01
N GLU A 3 -15.09 -10.42 -7.95
CA GLU A 3 -14.27 -9.46 -8.72
C GLU A 3 -13.64 -8.36 -7.86
N LYS A 4 -14.37 -7.84 -6.88
CA LYS A 4 -13.83 -6.86 -5.91
C LYS A 4 -12.70 -7.48 -5.06
N HIS A 5 -12.86 -8.73 -4.64
CA HIS A 5 -11.83 -9.46 -3.90
C HIS A 5 -10.58 -9.68 -4.73
N LYS A 6 -10.74 -10.10 -5.99
CA LYS A 6 -9.62 -10.26 -6.93
C LYS A 6 -8.87 -8.93 -7.14
N GLY A 7 -9.59 -7.85 -7.45
CA GLY A 7 -8.96 -6.54 -7.61
C GLY A 7 -8.28 -6.03 -6.34
N PHE A 8 -8.89 -6.23 -5.17
CA PHE A 8 -8.27 -5.89 -3.89
C PHE A 8 -6.97 -6.66 -3.63
N LYS A 9 -6.95 -7.95 -3.99
CA LYS A 9 -5.77 -8.80 -3.87
C LYS A 9 -4.66 -8.35 -4.82
N GLU A 10 -4.98 -8.02 -6.06
CA GLU A 10 -3.99 -7.50 -7.04
C GLU A 10 -3.35 -6.20 -6.56
N VAL A 11 -4.14 -5.27 -6.01
CA VAL A 11 -3.62 -4.02 -5.42
C VAL A 11 -2.68 -4.32 -4.25
N LYS A 12 -3.00 -5.32 -3.42
CA LYS A 12 -2.13 -5.76 -2.32
C LYS A 12 -0.84 -6.41 -2.78
N GLU A 13 -0.90 -7.30 -3.75
CA GLU A 13 0.30 -7.92 -4.33
C GLU A 13 1.22 -6.86 -4.94
N HIS A 14 0.65 -5.85 -5.61
CA HIS A 14 1.43 -4.72 -6.13
C HIS A 14 2.06 -3.88 -5.01
N ALA A 15 1.31 -3.57 -3.94
CA ALA A 15 1.83 -2.85 -2.79
C ALA A 15 2.99 -3.59 -2.11
N ASP A 16 2.87 -4.91 -1.92
CA ASP A 16 3.90 -5.73 -1.30
C ASP A 16 5.16 -5.79 -2.14
N PHE A 17 5.02 -5.91 -3.47
CA PHE A 17 6.14 -5.86 -4.39
C PHE A 17 6.93 -4.56 -4.24
N LEU A 18 6.24 -3.42 -4.26
CA LEU A 18 6.86 -2.10 -4.10
C LEU A 18 7.53 -1.95 -2.72
N MET A 19 6.85 -2.36 -1.65
CA MET A 19 7.37 -2.33 -0.28
C MET A 19 8.62 -3.19 -0.13
N LYS A 20 8.65 -4.38 -0.74
CA LYS A 20 9.82 -5.25 -0.74
C LYS A 20 11.01 -4.59 -1.42
N GLN A 21 10.80 -3.96 -2.58
CA GLN A 21 11.89 -3.25 -3.27
C GLN A 21 12.40 -2.06 -2.45
N LEU A 22 11.50 -1.27 -1.85
CA LEU A 22 11.86 -0.11 -1.03
C LEU A 22 12.59 -0.50 0.26
N ALA A 23 12.13 -1.55 0.96
CA ALA A 23 12.70 -2.00 2.22
C ALA A 23 13.97 -2.84 2.03
N GLY A 24 14.05 -3.63 0.96
CA GLY A 24 15.17 -4.55 0.70
C GLY A 24 16.42 -3.88 0.13
N GLY A 25 16.32 -2.64 -0.34
CA GLY A 25 17.44 -2.00 -1.06
C GLY A 25 17.61 -2.50 -2.50
N ASP A 26 16.67 -3.31 -3.00
CA ASP A 26 16.73 -3.95 -4.33
C ASP A 26 16.42 -2.98 -5.50
N TYR A 27 16.43 -1.66 -5.24
CA TYR A 27 16.27 -0.65 -6.27
C TYR A 27 17.61 -0.39 -6.97
N LYS A 28 17.68 -0.64 -8.29
CA LYS A 28 18.92 -0.53 -9.08
C LYS A 28 19.46 0.91 -9.21
N SER A 29 18.67 1.93 -8.83
CA SER A 29 19.04 3.35 -8.85
C SER A 29 18.12 4.20 -7.96
N LEU A 30 18.54 5.43 -7.67
CA LEU A 30 17.72 6.43 -6.95
C LEU A 30 16.43 6.80 -7.71
N ASP A 31 16.47 6.78 -9.04
CA ASP A 31 15.30 7.02 -9.88
C ASP A 31 14.26 5.90 -9.72
N ILE A 32 14.71 4.64 -9.64
CA ILE A 32 13.81 3.50 -9.39
C ILE A 32 13.21 3.60 -7.99
N TYR A 33 13.99 4.00 -7.00
CA TYR A 33 13.49 4.24 -5.65
C TYR A 33 12.39 5.32 -5.64
N SER A 34 12.65 6.48 -6.25
CA SER A 34 11.69 7.59 -6.35
C SER A 34 10.42 7.18 -7.11
N ASN A 35 10.57 6.46 -8.21
CA ASN A 35 9.43 5.92 -8.96
C ASN A 35 8.61 4.94 -8.10
N ASN A 36 9.25 4.03 -7.38
CA ASN A 36 8.56 3.08 -6.51
C ASN A 36 7.77 3.78 -5.39
N LEU A 37 8.29 4.88 -4.82
CA LEU A 37 7.55 5.69 -3.86
C LEU A 37 6.30 6.35 -4.46
N ILE A 38 6.41 6.87 -5.69
CA ILE A 38 5.27 7.44 -6.43
C ILE A 38 4.20 6.37 -6.68
N HIS A 39 4.63 5.19 -7.14
CA HIS A 39 3.73 4.06 -7.37
C HIS A 39 3.06 3.60 -6.07
N LEU A 40 3.80 3.49 -4.97
CA LEU A 40 3.25 3.11 -3.66
C LEU A 40 2.16 4.09 -3.18
N THR A 41 2.38 5.39 -3.41
CA THR A 41 1.39 6.44 -3.09
C THR A 41 0.14 6.32 -3.95
N ARG A 42 0.25 5.91 -5.21
CA ARG A 42 -0.90 5.65 -6.10
C ARG A 42 -1.67 4.40 -5.66
N THR A 43 -0.98 3.30 -5.36
CA THR A 43 -1.57 2.06 -4.85
C THR A 43 -2.36 2.31 -3.56
N PHE A 44 -1.88 3.20 -2.68
CA PHE A 44 -2.64 3.60 -1.50
C PHE A 44 -3.99 4.25 -1.83
N ARG A 45 -4.08 5.05 -2.90
CA ARG A 45 -5.35 5.64 -3.34
C ARG A 45 -6.29 4.57 -3.91
N GLU A 46 -5.76 3.57 -4.60
CA GLU A 46 -6.54 2.46 -5.14
C GLU A 46 -7.17 1.63 -4.03
N PHE A 47 -6.45 1.37 -2.94
CA PHE A 47 -7.05 0.77 -1.74
C PHE A 47 -8.24 1.57 -1.21
N GLY A 48 -8.17 2.90 -1.29
CA GLY A 48 -9.24 3.82 -0.91
C GLY A 48 -10.61 3.45 -1.50
N LEU A 49 -10.63 3.00 -2.77
CA LEU A 49 -11.85 2.61 -3.48
C LEU A 49 -12.54 1.37 -2.89
N TYR A 50 -11.75 0.48 -2.28
CA TYR A 50 -12.26 -0.74 -1.65
C TYR A 50 -12.54 -0.50 -0.17
N THR A 51 -11.70 0.26 0.52
CA THR A 51 -11.85 0.52 1.96
C THR A 51 -12.98 1.49 2.29
N SER A 52 -13.48 2.24 1.30
CA SER A 52 -14.71 3.05 1.45
C SER A 52 -15.99 2.21 1.43
N ASP A 53 -15.92 0.94 0.98
CA ASP A 53 -17.06 0.03 0.91
C ASP A 53 -17.12 -0.85 2.17
N ILE A 54 -17.95 -0.43 3.13
CA ILE A 54 -18.10 -1.11 4.43
C ILE A 54 -18.66 -2.52 4.26
N GLU A 55 -19.55 -2.75 3.30
CA GLU A 55 -20.11 -4.08 3.05
C GLU A 55 -19.05 -5.03 2.51
N PHE A 56 -18.19 -4.53 1.62
CA PHE A 56 -17.04 -5.29 1.14
C PHE A 56 -16.05 -5.59 2.26
N LEU A 57 -15.75 -4.64 3.15
CA LEU A 57 -14.87 -4.88 4.30
C LEU A 57 -15.43 -5.92 5.27
N ALA A 58 -16.73 -5.89 5.56
CA ALA A 58 -17.39 -6.89 6.39
C ALA A 58 -17.37 -8.28 5.71
N TRP A 59 -17.59 -8.32 4.39
CA TRP A 59 -17.47 -9.54 3.61
C TRP A 59 -16.03 -10.08 3.65
N LEU A 60 -15.02 -9.21 3.48
CA LEU A 60 -13.61 -9.58 3.50
C LEU A 60 -13.18 -10.09 4.86
N GLN A 61 -13.61 -9.46 5.95
CA GLN A 61 -13.35 -9.92 7.30
C GLN A 61 -13.88 -11.34 7.55
N LYS A 62 -15.02 -11.70 6.96
CA LYS A 62 -15.62 -13.02 7.10
C LYS A 62 -14.96 -14.08 6.20
N ASN A 63 -14.59 -13.72 4.98
CA ASN A 63 -14.19 -14.68 3.95
C ASN A 63 -12.68 -14.74 3.72
N ASP A 64 -11.95 -13.67 4.00
CA ASP A 64 -10.48 -13.57 3.87
C ASP A 64 -9.88 -12.59 4.91
N PRO A 65 -9.96 -12.94 6.21
CA PRO A 65 -9.49 -12.07 7.29
C PRO A 65 -7.97 -11.84 7.26
N VAL A 66 -7.21 -12.77 6.67
CA VAL A 66 -5.75 -12.66 6.55
C VAL A 66 -5.41 -11.54 5.58
N LEU A 67 -6.00 -11.53 4.39
CA LEU A 67 -5.78 -10.47 3.40
C LEU A 67 -6.16 -9.09 3.95
N LEU A 68 -7.26 -8.99 4.70
CA LEU A 68 -7.66 -7.75 5.37
C LEU A 68 -6.61 -7.29 6.39
N LYS A 69 -6.15 -8.19 7.27
CA LYS A 69 -5.15 -7.85 8.31
C LYS A 69 -3.82 -7.42 7.70
N GLU A 70 -3.34 -8.14 6.69
CA GLU A 70 -2.12 -7.80 5.96
C GLU A 70 -2.23 -6.44 5.29
N THR A 71 -3.37 -6.15 4.67
CA THR A 71 -3.60 -4.86 4.02
C THR A 71 -3.61 -3.70 5.03
N VAL A 72 -4.21 -3.89 6.21
CA VAL A 72 -4.15 -2.89 7.29
C VAL A 72 -2.71 -2.62 7.73
N MET A 73 -1.87 -3.65 7.82
CA MET A 73 -0.44 -3.48 8.15
C MET A 73 0.30 -2.71 7.05
N THR A 74 0.09 -3.08 5.78
CA THR A 74 0.65 -2.36 4.62
C THR A 74 0.25 -0.88 4.64
N GLY A 75 -1.04 -0.57 4.88
CA GLY A 75 -1.52 0.81 4.98
C GLY A 75 -0.83 1.61 6.09
N LYS A 76 -0.61 1.01 7.26
CA LYS A 76 0.12 1.66 8.37
C LYS A 76 1.57 1.96 8.01
N LEU A 77 2.26 1.03 7.35
CA LEU A 77 3.65 1.24 6.91
C LEU A 77 3.75 2.38 5.88
N ILE A 78 2.82 2.44 4.93
CA ILE A 78 2.76 3.53 3.94
C ILE A 78 2.58 4.89 4.64
N LEU A 79 1.68 4.98 5.63
CA LEU A 79 1.48 6.22 6.40
C LEU A 79 2.73 6.64 7.18
N ILE A 80 3.45 5.68 7.78
CA ILE A 80 4.71 5.96 8.48
C ILE A 80 5.74 6.53 7.51
N ILE A 81 5.92 5.92 6.34
CA ILE A 81 6.85 6.39 5.29
C ILE A 81 6.45 7.80 4.82
N ALA A 82 5.17 8.03 4.54
CA ALA A 82 4.67 9.33 4.11
C ALA A 82 4.94 10.44 5.15
N ASN A 83 4.75 10.13 6.44
CA ASN A 83 5.04 11.05 7.52
C ASN A 83 6.54 11.30 7.69
N PHE A 84 7.37 10.27 7.55
CA PHE A 84 8.83 10.40 7.61
C PHE A 84 9.37 11.29 6.48
N LEU A 85 8.93 11.07 5.24
CA LEU A 85 9.33 11.91 4.09
C LEU A 85 8.90 13.37 4.27
N ARG A 86 7.73 13.60 4.87
CA ARG A 86 7.29 14.96 5.23
C ARG A 86 8.22 15.61 6.26
N LEU A 87 8.74 14.86 7.24
CA LEU A 87 9.68 15.40 8.22
C LEU A 87 11.03 15.74 7.59
N VAL A 88 11.61 14.83 6.81
CA VAL A 88 12.91 15.06 6.15
C VAL A 88 12.85 16.25 5.18
N SER A 89 11.73 16.44 4.47
CA SER A 89 11.56 17.60 3.59
C SER A 89 11.34 18.94 4.31
N LEU A 90 11.07 18.93 5.62
CA LEU A 90 10.99 20.14 6.44
C LEU A 90 12.35 20.56 7.00
N ASP A 91 13.32 19.64 7.10
CA ASP A 91 14.68 19.91 7.58
C ASP A 91 15.60 20.51 6.49
N ASP A 92 15.18 20.51 5.22
CA ASP A 92 15.87 21.15 4.08
C ASP A 92 15.51 22.65 3.91
N LYS A 93 14.99 23.33 4.95
CA LYS A 93 14.67 24.77 4.96
C LYS A 93 15.46 25.56 5.99
#